data_AF-A0A9E1L913-F1
#
_entry.id   AF-A0A9E1L913-F1
#
_cell.length_a   1.000
_cell.length_b   1.000
_cell.length_c   1.000
_cell.angle_alpha   90.00
_cell.angle_beta   90.00
_cell.angle_gamma   90.00
#
_symmetry.space_group_name_H-M   'P 1'
#
loop_
_entity.id
_entity.type
_entity.pdbx_description
1 polymer ?
#
loop_
_entity_poly.entity_id
_entity_poly.type
_entity_poly.pdbx_seq_one_letter_code
_entity_poly.pdbx_strand_id
1 'polypeptide(L)'
;MKKYLAIIFICMFFACEESEEVTNQTECNAALTVMNRAADKFSALTDNGTATKADCTDLVEKMTEYLPCMAEGQNKIDFELGISEFSDLCSDLPS
;
A
#
# COMPACT_ATOMS: atom_id res chain seq x y z
N MET A 1 -2.30 -32.32 -26.17
CA MET A 1 -1.36 -32.28 -25.03
C MET A 1 -0.19 -31.36 -25.36
N LYS A 2 -0.08 -30.17 -24.74
CA LYS A 2 1.19 -29.38 -24.55
C LYS A 2 0.99 -27.92 -24.09
N LYS A 3 -0.22 -27.33 -24.15
CA LYS A 3 -0.42 -25.91 -23.79
C LYS A 3 -0.84 -25.65 -22.34
N TYR A 4 -1.40 -26.64 -21.64
CA TYR A 4 -1.79 -26.50 -20.23
C TYR A 4 -0.67 -26.82 -19.23
N LEU A 5 0.45 -27.40 -19.69
CA LEU A 5 1.59 -27.71 -18.83
C LEU A 5 2.41 -26.46 -18.44
N ALA A 6 2.32 -25.38 -19.22
CA ALA A 6 3.04 -24.13 -18.91
C ALA A 6 2.37 -23.31 -17.79
N ILE A 7 1.05 -23.47 -17.59
CA ILE A 7 0.30 -22.69 -16.60
C ILE A 7 0.54 -23.24 -15.18
N ILE A 8 0.76 -24.55 -15.04
CA ILE A 8 1.04 -25.19 -13.76
C ILE A 8 2.45 -24.87 -13.24
N PHE A 9 3.40 -24.54 -14.13
CA PHE A 9 4.78 -24.21 -13.74
C PHE A 9 4.88 -22.82 -13.07
N ILE A 10 3.99 -21.89 -13.41
CA ILE A 10 3.93 -20.56 -12.78
C ILE A 10 3.37 -20.65 -11.35
N CYS A 11 2.46 -21.60 -11.10
CA CYS A 11 1.91 -21.82 -9.75
C CYS A 11 2.91 -22.48 -8.77
N MET A 12 3.97 -23.13 -9.26
CA MET A 12 4.97 -23.78 -8.40
C MET A 12 6.13 -22.86 -7.99
N PHE A 13 6.32 -21.70 -8.62
CA PHE A 13 7.24 -20.67 -8.10
C PHE A 13 6.64 -19.86 -6.92
N PHE A 14 5.34 -19.99 -6.68
CA PHE A 14 4.65 -19.44 -5.51
C PHE A 14 4.53 -20.43 -4.35
N ALA A 15 5.06 -21.65 -4.50
CA ALA A 15 5.09 -22.64 -3.43
C ALA A 15 6.38 -22.48 -2.61
N CYS A 16 6.31 -21.59 -1.62
CA CYS A 16 7.14 -21.51 -0.41
C CYS A 16 8.60 -21.93 -0.54
N GLU A 17 9.48 -20.96 -0.80
CA GLU A 17 10.79 -20.97 -0.16
C GLU A 17 10.56 -20.56 1.31
N GLU A 18 10.57 -21.54 2.22
CA GLU A 18 10.61 -21.26 3.67
C GLU A 18 11.99 -20.67 4.02
N SER A 19 12.11 -19.34 3.97
CA SER A 19 13.23 -18.63 4.58
C SER A 19 12.88 -17.16 4.79
N GLU A 20 12.44 -16.79 6.00
CA GLU A 20 12.30 -15.40 6.50
C GLU A 20 11.41 -14.40 5.69
N GLU A 21 10.97 -14.73 4.47
CA GLU A 21 10.16 -13.90 3.58
C GLU A 21 8.65 -14.00 3.85
N VAL A 22 8.16 -15.10 4.43
CA VAL A 22 6.71 -15.30 4.67
C VAL A 22 6.17 -14.34 5.73
N THR A 23 6.97 -14.00 6.74
CA THR A 23 6.62 -13.00 7.77
C THR A 23 6.54 -11.60 7.15
N ASN A 24 7.56 -11.20 6.38
CA ASN A 24 7.56 -9.93 5.65
C ASN A 24 6.39 -9.84 4.66
N GLN A 25 6.08 -10.90 3.92
CA GLN A 25 4.97 -10.88 2.96
C GLN A 25 3.61 -10.79 3.67
N THR A 26 3.44 -11.46 4.81
CA THR A 26 2.22 -11.36 5.62
C THR A 26 2.05 -9.96 6.20
N GLU A 27 3.14 -9.39 6.75
CA GLU A 27 3.17 -8.03 7.28
C GLU A 27 2.90 -6.99 6.19
N CYS A 28 3.46 -7.17 4.99
CA CYS A 28 3.23 -6.30 3.85
C CYS A 28 1.80 -6.37 3.31
N ASN A 29 1.21 -7.56 3.27
CA ASN A 29 -0.21 -7.71 2.93
C ASN A 29 -1.12 -7.05 3.98
N ALA A 30 -0.74 -7.14 5.26
CA ALA A 30 -1.46 -6.46 6.34
C ALA A 30 -1.33 -4.93 6.22
N ALA A 31 -0.13 -4.41 6.01
CA ALA A 31 0.14 -2.98 5.80
C ALA A 31 -0.64 -2.43 4.59
N LEU A 32 -0.63 -3.15 3.46
CA LEU A 32 -1.42 -2.80 2.27
C LEU A 32 -2.93 -2.76 2.58
N THR A 33 -3.43 -3.73 3.35
CA THR A 33 -4.85 -3.77 3.76
C THR A 33 -5.20 -2.58 4.65
N VAL A 34 -4.33 -2.23 5.60
CA VAL A 34 -4.51 -1.08 6.49
C VAL A 34 -4.48 0.24 5.70
N MET A 35 -3.52 0.41 4.81
CA MET A 35 -3.41 1.57 3.92
C MET A 35 -4.66 1.73 3.05
N ASN A 36 -5.13 0.66 2.40
CA ASN A 36 -6.35 0.70 1.58
C ASN A 36 -7.57 1.08 2.40
N ARG A 37 -7.72 0.54 3.62
CA ARG A 37 -8.82 0.93 4.51
C ARG A 37 -8.75 2.39 4.93
N ALA A 38 -7.56 2.91 5.22
CA ALA A 38 -7.36 4.32 5.53
C ALA A 38 -7.71 5.20 4.32
N ALA A 39 -7.32 4.79 3.11
CA ALA A 39 -7.65 5.47 1.86
C ALA A 39 -9.16 5.51 1.60
N ASP A 40 -9.85 4.37 1.76
CA ASP A 40 -11.31 4.28 1.61
C ASP A 40 -12.03 5.19 2.64
N LYS A 41 -11.57 5.18 3.90
CA LYS A 41 -12.11 6.06 4.95
C LYS A 41 -11.91 7.53 4.57
N PHE A 42 -10.70 7.92 4.19
CA PHE A 42 -10.38 9.29 3.83
C PHE A 42 -11.17 9.76 2.59
N SER A 43 -11.31 8.90 1.58
CA SER A 43 -12.14 9.17 0.40
C SER A 43 -13.58 9.43 0.80
N ALA A 44 -14.19 8.55 1.61
CA ALA A 44 -15.57 8.72 2.06
C ALA A 44 -15.78 10.01 2.86
N LEU A 45 -14.81 10.40 3.70
CA LEU A 45 -14.86 11.66 4.44
C LEU A 45 -14.70 12.87 3.51
N THR A 46 -13.86 12.76 2.50
CA THR A 46 -13.66 13.82 1.49
C THR A 46 -14.92 14.04 0.67
N ASP A 47 -15.56 12.96 0.21
CA ASP A 47 -16.83 13.02 -0.53
C ASP A 47 -17.97 13.63 0.31
N ASN A 48 -17.94 13.39 1.63
CA ASN A 48 -18.90 13.98 2.57
C ASN A 48 -18.54 15.41 2.99
N GLY A 49 -17.38 15.95 2.58
CA GLY A 49 -16.89 17.26 2.98
C GLY A 49 -16.50 17.35 4.45
N THR A 50 -16.21 16.22 5.10
CA THR A 50 -15.90 16.12 6.53
C THR A 50 -14.48 15.60 6.80
N ALA A 51 -13.63 15.46 5.78
CA ALA A 51 -12.25 15.07 5.96
C ALA A 51 -11.49 16.10 6.81
N THR A 52 -10.75 15.62 7.81
CA THR A 52 -9.91 16.45 8.67
C THR A 52 -8.44 16.28 8.35
N LYS A 53 -7.62 17.20 8.83
CA LYS A 53 -6.16 17.10 8.82
C LYS A 53 -5.68 15.82 9.51
N ALA A 54 -6.34 15.41 10.59
CA ALA A 54 -6.02 14.17 11.30
C ALA A 54 -6.27 12.94 10.42
N ASP A 55 -7.40 12.90 9.70
CA ASP A 55 -7.71 11.79 8.78
C ASP A 55 -6.72 11.74 7.60
N CYS A 56 -6.28 12.89 7.10
CA CYS A 56 -5.27 12.95 6.05
C CYS A 56 -3.90 12.48 6.54
N THR A 57 -3.50 12.92 7.74
CA THR A 57 -2.23 12.52 8.36
C THR A 57 -2.20 11.03 8.68
N ASP A 58 -3.32 10.46 9.12
CA ASP A 58 -3.48 9.00 9.30
C ASP A 58 -3.22 8.26 7.99
N LEU A 59 -3.79 8.71 6.87
CA LEU A 59 -3.51 8.11 5.56
C LEU A 59 -2.04 8.25 5.15
N VAL A 60 -1.42 9.42 5.33
CA VAL A 60 0.02 9.63 5.08
C VAL A 60 0.88 8.64 5.88
N GLU A 61 0.56 8.44 7.16
CA GLU A 61 1.24 7.48 8.02
C GLU A 61 1.12 6.06 7.44
N LYS A 62 -0.08 5.64 7.02
CA LYS A 62 -0.30 4.28 6.49
C LYS A 62 0.35 4.05 5.13
N MET A 63 0.44 5.08 4.29
CA MET A 63 1.22 5.00 3.05
C MET A 63 2.73 4.89 3.37
N THR A 64 3.22 5.64 4.35
CA THR A 64 4.63 5.59 4.77
C THR A 64 5.00 4.24 5.38
N GLU A 65 4.12 3.64 6.19
CA GLU A 65 4.28 2.30 6.75
C GLU A 65 4.34 1.21 5.67
N TYR A 66 3.75 1.44 4.49
CA TYR A 66 3.78 0.50 3.37
C TYR A 66 5.06 0.63 2.51
N LEU A 67 5.81 1.75 2.59
CA LEU A 67 7.02 1.96 1.78
C LEU A 67 8.06 0.83 1.85
N PRO A 68 8.37 0.24 3.03
CA PRO A 68 9.32 -0.86 3.14
C PRO A 68 8.89 -2.12 2.36
N CYS A 69 7.59 -2.25 2.06
CA CYS A 69 7.02 -3.37 1.32
C CYS A 69 7.09 -3.23 -0.20
N MET A 70 7.46 -2.04 -0.69
CA MET A 70 7.64 -1.81 -2.11
C MET A 70 9.02 -2.24 -2.56
N ALA A 71 9.06 -2.92 -3.71
CA ALA A 71 10.33 -3.22 -4.38
C ALA A 71 11.06 -1.92 -4.74
N GLU A 72 12.38 -1.93 -4.57
CA GLU A 72 13.24 -0.82 -4.98
C GLU A 72 13.07 -0.49 -6.46
N GLY A 73 13.09 0.80 -6.79
CA GLY A 73 12.96 1.30 -8.17
C GLY A 73 12.05 2.52 -8.29
N GLN A 74 11.77 2.91 -9.54
CA GLN A 74 11.04 4.15 -9.85
C GLN A 74 9.66 4.21 -9.19
N ASN A 75 8.93 3.09 -9.13
CA ASN A 75 7.60 3.05 -8.52
C ASN A 75 7.62 3.41 -7.03
N LYS A 76 8.65 2.99 -6.28
CA LYS A 76 8.81 3.34 -4.86
C LYS A 76 9.13 4.83 -4.72
N ILE A 77 10.03 5.35 -5.56
CA ILE A 77 10.39 6.77 -5.59
C ILE A 77 9.17 7.65 -5.90
N ASP A 78 8.39 7.28 -6.93
CA ASP A 78 7.18 8.01 -7.30
C ASP A 78 6.13 7.97 -6.18
N PHE A 79 6.03 6.86 -5.46
CA PHE A 79 5.15 6.74 -4.31
C PHE A 79 5.63 7.58 -3.12
N GLU A 80 6.93 7.61 -2.83
CA GLU A 80 7.52 8.50 -1.80
C GLU A 80 7.25 9.98 -2.12
N LEU A 81 7.42 10.38 -3.38
CA LEU A 81 7.08 11.73 -3.84
C LEU A 81 5.58 12.00 -3.68
N GLY A 82 4.71 11.07 -4.08
CA GLY A 82 3.27 11.18 -3.90
C GLY A 82 2.85 11.32 -2.44
N ILE A 83 3.50 10.60 -1.51
CA ILE A 83 3.27 10.76 -0.07
C ILE A 83 3.63 12.18 0.37
N SER A 84 4.79 12.70 -0.05
CA SER A 84 5.23 14.05 0.31
C SER A 84 4.25 15.11 -0.20
N GLU A 85 3.89 15.04 -1.47
CA GLU A 85 2.93 15.98 -2.09
C GLU A 85 1.57 15.90 -1.40
N PHE A 86 1.09 14.69 -1.10
CA PHE A 86 -0.18 14.50 -0.40
C PHE A 86 -0.14 15.01 1.04
N SER A 87 0.99 14.83 1.73
CA SER A 87 1.21 15.34 3.09
C SER A 87 1.15 16.87 3.15
N ASP A 88 1.66 17.57 2.13
CA ASP A 88 1.59 19.03 2.06
C ASP A 88 0.13 19.49 2.00
N LEU A 89 -0.72 18.78 1.25
CA LEU A 89 -2.16 19.07 1.13
C LEU A 89 -2.93 18.83 2.44
N CYS A 90 -2.44 17.96 3.32
CA CYS A 90 -3.10 17.74 4.63
C CYS A 90 -3.16 19.02 5.48
N SER A 91 -2.27 19.98 5.24
CA SER A 91 -2.26 21.26 5.96
C SER A 91 -3.43 22.18 5.60
N ASP A 92 -4.07 21.97 4.45
CA ASP A 92 -5.21 22.75 3.95
C ASP A 92 -6.56 22.27 4.53
N LEU A 93 -6.57 21.10 5.19
CA LEU A 93 -7.78 20.53 5.78
C LEU A 93 -8.07 21.10 7.18
N PRO A 94 -9.36 21.15 7.58
CA PRO A 94 -9.74 21.54 8.93
C PRO A 94 -9.08 20.67 10.02
N SER A 95 -8.70 21.32 11.13
CA SER A 95 -8.16 20.65 12.33
C SER A 95 -9.18 19.76 13.03
#